data_AF-A0A8H7V4S5-F1
#
_entry.id   AF-A0A8H7V4S5-F1
#
_cell.length_a   1.000
_cell.length_b   1.000
_cell.length_c   1.000
_cell.angle_alpha   90.00
_cell.angle_beta   90.00
_cell.angle_gamma   90.00
#
_symmetry.space_group_name_H-M   'P 1'
#
loop_
_entity.id
_entity.type
_entity.pdbx_description
1 polymer ?
#
loop_
_entity_poly.entity_id
_entity_poly.type
_entity_poly.pdbx_seq_one_letter_code
_entity_poly.pdbx_strand_id
1 'polypeptide(L)'
;MAQNIGTLQRKLNTLIEEFKRTRNTWDEINSHSFPAANTLTNLVIQSRYVDETQYWHPQLTMEFPNIVQKFDTKIQLLIEKQNAILIDLVEKMAKQYTKMQNQYKELLTVYERTKDSHGIDFVTKQAIYQTCPLKTFVERLENITNMYTQELKTKQSLVSSTGFTSILTREEGVVLLSIWINQPSIVKSTLEDWDDICSTEMGL
;
A
#
# COMPACT_ATOMS: atom_id res chain seq x y z
N MET A 1 29.19 23.48 -20.07
CA MET A 1 28.36 22.28 -20.30
C MET A 1 28.48 21.22 -19.20
N ALA A 2 29.63 21.00 -18.55
CA ALA A 2 29.77 19.99 -17.48
C ALA A 2 29.03 20.30 -16.15
N GLN A 3 28.74 21.57 -15.84
CA GLN A 3 28.09 21.98 -14.58
C GLN A 3 26.61 21.57 -14.44
N ASN A 4 25.92 21.20 -15.53
CA ASN A 4 24.49 20.83 -15.48
C ASN A 4 24.25 19.35 -15.15
N ILE A 5 25.14 18.44 -15.56
CA ILE A 5 24.94 16.99 -15.40
C ILE A 5 25.09 16.57 -13.94
N GLY A 6 26.10 17.09 -13.22
CA GLY A 6 26.27 16.78 -11.81
C GLY A 6 25.10 17.25 -10.94
N THR A 7 24.46 18.36 -11.30
CA THR A 7 23.26 18.87 -10.63
C THR A 7 22.05 17.97 -10.92
N LEU A 8 21.89 17.53 -12.17
CA LEU A 8 20.86 16.56 -12.57
C LEU A 8 21.01 15.24 -11.82
N GLN A 9 22.22 14.68 -11.79
CA GLN A 9 22.55 13.44 -11.08
C GLN A 9 22.19 13.56 -9.59
N ARG A 10 22.69 14.60 -8.90
CA ARG A 10 22.35 14.81 -7.47
C ARG A 10 20.85 14.87 -7.23
N LYS A 11 20.13 15.61 -8.07
CA LYS A 11 18.67 15.74 -7.94
C LYS A 11 17.96 14.39 -8.17
N LEU A 12 18.37 13.64 -9.18
CA LEU A 12 17.83 12.31 -9.48
C LEU A 12 18.10 11.34 -8.32
N ASN A 13 19.31 11.34 -7.76
CA ASN A 13 19.67 10.51 -6.62
C ASN A 13 18.77 10.81 -5.39
N THR A 14 18.64 12.09 -5.01
CA THR A 14 17.72 12.49 -3.92
C THR A 14 16.30 11.97 -4.15
N LEU A 15 15.78 12.12 -5.37
CA LEU A 15 14.42 11.69 -5.71
C LEU A 15 14.23 10.18 -5.59
N ILE A 16 15.21 9.39 -6.06
CA ILE A 16 15.14 7.91 -5.98
C ILE A 16 15.23 7.45 -4.53
N GLU A 17 16.13 8.02 -3.73
CA GLU A 17 16.25 7.70 -2.31
C GLU A 17 14.98 8.04 -1.52
N GLU A 18 14.41 9.21 -1.77
CA GLU A 18 13.13 9.59 -1.17
C GLU A 18 11.99 8.67 -1.61
N PHE A 19 11.98 8.23 -2.87
CA PHE A 19 10.99 7.29 -3.38
C PHE A 19 11.11 5.92 -2.69
N LYS A 20 12.34 5.41 -2.53
CA LYS A 20 12.64 4.19 -1.77
C LYS A 20 12.16 4.28 -0.32
N ARG A 21 12.43 5.39 0.37
CA ARG A 21 11.94 5.62 1.74
C ARG A 21 10.41 5.62 1.84
N THR A 22 9.73 6.25 0.88
CA THR A 22 8.26 6.25 0.82
C THR A 22 7.71 4.83 0.64
N ARG A 23 8.34 4.01 -0.21
CA ARG A 23 7.98 2.59 -0.41
C ARG A 23 8.18 1.76 0.86
N ASN A 24 9.30 1.93 1.55
CA ASN A 24 9.57 1.23 2.81
C ASN A 24 8.54 1.59 3.88
N THR A 25 8.20 2.89 3.99
CA THR A 25 7.17 3.35 4.92
C THR A 25 5.80 2.74 4.59
N TRP A 26 5.47 2.60 3.30
CA TRP A 26 4.24 1.91 2.89
C TRP A 26 4.23 0.45 3.36
N ASP A 27 5.32 -0.28 3.16
CA ASP A 27 5.42 -1.70 3.53
C ASP A 27 5.37 -1.91 5.06
N GLU A 28 5.98 -1.01 5.83
CA GLU A 28 5.86 -0.97 7.28
C GLU A 28 4.40 -0.77 7.73
N ILE A 29 3.67 0.17 7.12
CA ILE A 29 2.26 0.39 7.43
C ILE A 29 1.43 -0.86 7.07
N ASN A 30 1.68 -1.48 5.92
CA ASN A 30 1.00 -2.71 5.51
C ASN A 30 1.22 -3.86 6.51
N SER A 31 2.46 -4.03 6.98
CA SER A 31 2.82 -5.05 7.96
C SER A 31 2.20 -4.77 9.34
N HIS A 32 2.27 -3.52 9.83
CA HIS A 32 1.71 -3.13 11.12
C HIS A 32 0.17 -3.14 11.16
N SER A 33 -0.49 -3.01 10.01
CA SER A 33 -1.95 -3.05 9.91
C SER A 33 -2.52 -4.47 9.84
N PHE A 34 -1.69 -5.48 9.54
CA PHE A 34 -2.17 -6.86 9.43
C PHE A 34 -2.81 -7.41 10.72
N PRO A 35 -2.25 -7.19 11.93
CA PRO A 35 -2.92 -7.61 13.17
C PRO A 35 -4.30 -6.98 13.37
N ALA A 36 -4.47 -5.71 12.95
CA ALA A 36 -5.75 -5.01 12.99
C ALA A 36 -6.77 -5.64 12.01
N ALA A 37 -6.34 -5.98 10.80
CA ALA A 37 -7.17 -6.67 9.80
C ALA A 37 -7.60 -8.07 10.27
N ASN A 38 -6.66 -8.81 10.85
CA ASN A 38 -6.93 -10.14 11.42
C ASN A 38 -7.92 -10.04 12.60
N THR A 39 -7.75 -9.04 13.48
CA THR A 39 -8.68 -8.82 14.59
C THR A 39 -10.08 -8.49 14.09
N LEU A 40 -10.22 -7.61 13.09
CA LEU A 40 -11.51 -7.29 12.48
C LEU A 40 -12.18 -8.52 11.88
N THR A 41 -11.43 -9.30 11.10
CA THR A 41 -11.91 -10.55 10.49
C THR A 41 -12.47 -11.51 11.54
N ASN A 42 -11.73 -11.71 12.64
CA ASN A 42 -12.18 -12.57 13.73
C ASN A 42 -13.42 -12.02 14.44
N LEU A 43 -13.53 -10.70 14.63
CA LEU A 43 -14.72 -10.08 15.23
C LEU A 43 -15.97 -10.24 14.34
N VAL A 44 -15.82 -10.09 13.03
CA VAL A 44 -16.92 -10.28 12.05
C VAL A 44 -17.35 -11.75 11.97
N ILE A 45 -16.43 -12.69 12.15
CA ILE A 45 -16.79 -14.11 12.28
C ILE A 45 -17.52 -14.36 13.61
N GLN A 46 -17.05 -13.77 14.72
CA GLN A 46 -17.66 -13.93 16.03
C GLN A 46 -19.06 -13.30 16.14
N SER A 47 -19.36 -12.23 15.40
CA SER A 47 -20.70 -11.63 15.42
C SER A 47 -21.78 -12.63 14.97
N ARG A 48 -21.42 -13.59 14.11
CA ARG A 48 -22.32 -14.65 13.64
C ARG A 48 -22.70 -15.67 14.71
N TYR A 49 -21.96 -15.75 15.82
CA TYR A 49 -22.32 -16.63 16.92
C TYR A 49 -23.66 -16.22 17.56
N VAL A 50 -24.08 -14.96 17.37
CA VAL A 50 -25.41 -14.47 17.76
C VAL A 50 -26.52 -15.28 17.09
N ASP A 51 -26.34 -15.65 15.83
CA ASP A 51 -27.34 -16.34 15.02
C ASP A 51 -27.38 -17.86 15.30
N GLU A 52 -26.34 -18.40 15.92
CA GLU A 52 -26.15 -19.82 16.14
C GLU A 52 -26.46 -20.22 17.58
N THR A 53 -27.66 -20.80 17.79
CA THR A 53 -28.16 -21.22 19.12
C THR A 53 -27.25 -22.21 19.85
N GLN A 54 -26.40 -22.95 19.11
CA GLN A 54 -25.43 -23.90 19.67
C GLN A 54 -24.33 -23.24 20.50
N TYR A 55 -24.03 -21.95 20.32
CA TYR A 55 -23.06 -21.23 21.14
C TYR A 55 -23.63 -20.69 22.45
N TRP A 56 -24.95 -20.74 22.63
CA TRP A 56 -25.64 -20.19 23.80
C TRP A 56 -26.15 -21.32 24.70
N HIS A 57 -25.46 -21.54 25.82
CA HIS A 57 -25.92 -22.54 26.78
C HIS A 57 -27.30 -22.14 27.36
N PRO A 58 -28.29 -23.04 27.44
CA PRO A 58 -29.63 -22.70 27.90
C PRO A 58 -29.67 -22.07 29.30
N GLN A 59 -28.79 -22.49 30.22
CA GLN A 59 -28.71 -21.88 31.55
C GLN A 59 -28.24 -20.42 31.50
N LEU A 60 -27.35 -20.07 30.56
CA LEU A 60 -26.82 -18.72 30.42
C LEU A 60 -27.90 -17.76 29.92
N THR A 61 -28.75 -18.20 28.99
CA THR A 61 -29.86 -17.40 28.46
C THR A 61 -31.02 -17.30 29.46
N MET A 62 -31.20 -18.30 30.33
CA MET A 62 -32.18 -18.24 31.42
C MET A 62 -31.76 -17.29 32.55
N GLU A 63 -30.49 -17.31 32.97
CA GLU A 63 -29.98 -16.42 34.03
C GLU A 63 -29.78 -14.98 33.53
N PHE A 64 -29.45 -14.81 32.25
CA PHE A 64 -29.20 -13.51 31.63
C PHE A 64 -30.01 -13.35 30.33
N PRO A 65 -31.30 -12.95 30.42
CA PRO A 65 -32.22 -12.90 29.27
C PRO A 65 -31.73 -12.04 28.09
N ASN A 66 -30.91 -11.01 28.37
CA ASN A 66 -30.41 -10.06 27.37
C ASN A 66 -28.94 -10.31 26.98
N ILE A 67 -28.36 -11.47 27.32
CA ILE A 67 -26.93 -11.74 27.09
C ILE A 67 -26.56 -11.67 25.60
N VAL A 68 -27.41 -12.23 24.73
CA VAL A 68 -27.20 -12.26 23.28
C VAL A 68 -27.20 -10.85 22.70
N GLN A 69 -28.19 -10.02 23.06
CA GLN A 69 -28.29 -8.63 22.60
C GLN A 69 -27.11 -7.78 23.09
N LYS A 70 -26.69 -7.95 24.36
CA LYS A 70 -25.53 -7.25 24.92
C LYS A 70 -24.23 -7.67 24.25
N PHE A 71 -24.09 -8.95 23.92
CA PHE A 71 -22.95 -9.47 23.18
C PHE A 71 -22.91 -8.90 21.77
N ASP A 72 -24.01 -8.94 21.03
CA ASP A 72 -24.11 -8.39 19.67
C ASP A 72 -23.72 -6.90 19.67
N THR A 73 -24.36 -6.10 20.53
CA THR A 73 -24.05 -4.66 20.66
C THR A 73 -22.57 -4.43 20.93
N LYS A 74 -21.96 -5.21 21.82
CA LYS A 74 -20.52 -5.11 22.14
C LYS A 74 -19.65 -5.47 20.93
N ILE A 75 -19.99 -6.53 20.21
CA ILE A 75 -19.21 -6.97 19.04
C ILE A 75 -19.33 -5.96 17.91
N GLN A 76 -20.51 -5.42 17.61
CA GLN A 76 -20.69 -4.38 16.59
C GLN A 76 -19.83 -3.15 16.90
N LEU A 77 -19.83 -2.67 18.15
CA LEU A 77 -18.96 -1.56 18.57
C LEU A 77 -17.47 -1.86 18.38
N LEU A 78 -17.04 -3.09 18.63
CA LEU A 78 -15.65 -3.51 18.40
C LEU A 78 -15.32 -3.59 16.91
N ILE A 79 -16.24 -4.08 16.07
CA ILE A 79 -16.10 -4.12 14.61
C ILE A 79 -15.96 -2.70 14.07
N GLU A 80 -16.85 -1.78 14.43
CA GLU A 80 -16.81 -0.37 14.00
C GLU A 80 -15.48 0.29 14.40
N LYS A 81 -15.07 0.11 15.67
CA LYS A 81 -13.80 0.65 16.17
C LYS A 81 -12.61 0.09 15.39
N GLN A 82 -12.57 -1.22 15.15
CA GLN A 82 -11.45 -1.86 14.49
C GLN A 82 -11.41 -1.52 12.99
N ASN A 83 -12.58 -1.38 12.35
CA ASN A 83 -12.68 -0.93 10.97
C ASN A 83 -12.21 0.53 10.82
N ALA A 84 -12.58 1.42 11.75
CA ALA A 84 -12.10 2.80 11.76
C ALA A 84 -10.57 2.90 11.86
N ILE A 85 -9.93 2.03 12.66
CA ILE A 85 -8.47 1.93 12.74
C ILE A 85 -7.87 1.54 11.38
N LEU A 86 -8.46 0.56 10.69
CA LEU A 86 -7.99 0.15 9.37
C LEU A 86 -8.18 1.25 8.32
N ILE A 87 -9.29 1.97 8.35
CA ILE A 87 -9.54 3.11 7.46
C ILE A 87 -8.44 4.17 7.64
N ASP A 88 -8.12 4.56 8.89
CA ASP A 88 -7.03 5.51 9.17
C ASP A 88 -5.67 5.01 8.66
N LEU A 89 -5.39 3.71 8.78
CA LEU A 89 -4.16 3.11 8.26
C LEU A 89 -4.12 3.13 6.73
N VAL A 90 -5.23 2.84 6.04
CA VAL A 90 -5.33 2.96 4.58
C VAL A 90 -5.20 4.42 4.14
N GLU A 91 -5.72 5.38 4.89
CA GLU A 91 -5.49 6.81 4.62
C GLU A 91 -4.02 7.20 4.78
N LYS A 92 -3.32 6.65 5.77
CA LYS A 92 -1.85 6.82 5.90
C LYS A 92 -1.11 6.24 4.70
N MET A 93 -1.53 5.08 4.19
CA MET A 93 -0.99 4.51 2.95
C MET A 93 -1.27 5.43 1.75
N ALA A 94 -2.50 5.96 1.63
CA ALA A 94 -2.86 6.92 0.59
C ALA A 94 -1.96 8.16 0.59
N LYS A 95 -1.61 8.68 1.79
CA LYS A 95 -0.66 9.79 1.93
C LYS A 95 0.75 9.42 1.42
N GLN A 96 1.23 8.20 1.66
CA GLN A 96 2.51 7.77 1.09
C GLN A 96 2.43 7.63 -0.43
N TYR A 97 1.34 7.08 -0.96
CA TYR A 97 1.12 7.03 -2.41
C TYR A 97 1.09 8.44 -3.04
N THR A 98 0.45 9.43 -2.42
CA THR A 98 0.50 10.82 -2.89
C THR A 98 1.94 11.36 -2.96
N LYS A 99 2.80 11.00 -2.00
CA LYS A 99 4.23 11.35 -2.07
C LYS A 99 4.91 10.68 -3.26
N MET A 100 4.65 9.39 -3.51
CA MET A 100 5.17 8.67 -4.69
C MET A 100 4.75 9.35 -6.00
N GLN A 101 3.48 9.76 -6.11
CA GLN A 101 2.99 10.50 -7.28
C GLN A 101 3.70 11.85 -7.45
N ASN A 102 3.94 12.57 -6.35
CA ASN A 102 4.65 13.85 -6.41
C ASN A 102 6.11 13.66 -6.82
N GLN A 103 6.78 12.63 -6.31
CA GLN A 103 8.14 12.24 -6.70
C GLN A 103 8.19 11.89 -8.20
N TYR A 104 7.22 11.12 -8.72
CA TYR A 104 7.12 10.83 -10.15
C TYR A 104 6.90 12.11 -10.99
N LYS A 105 5.99 13.01 -10.58
CA LYS A 105 5.78 14.30 -11.26
C LYS A 105 7.02 15.19 -11.24
N GLU A 106 7.77 15.18 -10.16
CA GLU A 106 9.03 15.90 -10.07
C GLU A 106 10.06 15.32 -11.04
N LEU A 107 10.15 13.99 -11.16
CA LEU A 107 11.02 13.34 -12.13
C LEU A 107 10.62 13.70 -13.57
N LEU A 108 9.32 13.72 -13.90
CA LEU A 108 8.83 14.20 -15.19
C LEU A 108 9.23 15.66 -15.45
N THR A 109 9.12 16.52 -14.43
CA THR A 109 9.55 17.92 -14.54
C THR A 109 11.05 18.03 -14.82
N VAL A 110 11.87 17.18 -14.19
CA VAL A 110 13.32 17.09 -14.44
C VAL A 110 13.59 16.61 -15.86
N TYR A 111 12.85 15.59 -16.32
CA TYR A 111 12.95 15.07 -17.68
C TYR A 111 12.66 16.14 -18.72
N GLU A 112 11.53 16.85 -18.60
CA GLU A 112 11.11 17.89 -19.54
C GLU A 112 12.11 19.05 -19.57
N ARG A 113 12.55 19.57 -18.40
CA ARG A 113 13.56 20.63 -18.35
C ARG A 113 14.90 20.21 -18.98
N THR A 114 15.29 18.95 -18.77
CA THR A 114 16.53 18.41 -19.35
C THR A 114 16.40 18.25 -20.86
N LYS A 115 15.24 17.78 -21.33
CA LYS A 115 14.91 17.70 -22.76
C LYS A 115 14.97 19.07 -23.42
N ASP A 116 14.41 20.10 -22.79
CA ASP A 116 14.41 21.47 -23.32
C ASP A 116 15.82 22.07 -23.37
N SER A 117 16.67 21.75 -22.38
CA SER A 117 18.01 22.32 -22.25
C SER A 117 19.08 21.58 -23.08
N HIS A 118 18.95 20.26 -23.22
CA HIS A 118 19.97 19.38 -23.79
C HIS A 118 19.50 18.59 -25.02
N GLY A 119 18.22 18.69 -25.38
CA GLY A 119 17.62 17.99 -26.50
C GLY A 119 17.10 16.59 -26.15
N ILE A 120 16.25 16.06 -27.05
CA ILE A 120 15.60 14.76 -26.87
C ILE A 120 16.60 13.59 -26.90
N ASP A 121 17.64 13.65 -27.72
CA ASP A 121 18.63 12.58 -27.82
C ASP A 121 19.39 12.39 -26.51
N PHE A 122 19.64 13.48 -25.77
CA PHE A 122 20.29 13.41 -24.47
C PHE A 122 19.44 12.59 -23.47
N VAL A 123 18.15 12.92 -23.33
CA VAL A 123 17.29 12.26 -22.33
C VAL A 123 16.87 10.83 -22.72
N THR A 124 16.96 10.47 -24.00
CA THR A 124 16.50 9.18 -24.51
C THR A 124 17.61 8.18 -24.82
N LYS A 125 18.81 8.64 -25.20
CA LYS A 125 19.90 7.76 -25.66
C LYS A 125 21.16 7.87 -24.81
N GLN A 126 21.42 9.03 -24.21
CA GLN A 126 22.64 9.25 -23.45
C GLN A 126 22.47 8.79 -22.00
N ALA A 127 23.41 7.97 -21.53
CA ALA A 127 23.45 7.53 -20.13
C ALA A 127 23.68 8.73 -19.20
N ILE A 128 22.91 8.78 -18.12
CA ILE A 128 23.04 9.85 -17.11
C ILE A 128 24.16 9.52 -16.12
N TYR A 129 24.32 8.25 -15.77
CA TYR A 129 25.39 7.78 -14.89
C TYR A 129 26.33 6.82 -15.60
N GLN A 130 25.91 5.57 -15.78
CA GLN A 130 26.74 4.52 -16.38
C GLN A 130 26.12 4.00 -17.66
N THR A 131 24.92 3.43 -17.58
CA THR A 131 24.30 2.73 -18.72
C THR A 131 22.90 3.22 -19.05
N CYS A 132 22.16 3.76 -18.08
CA CYS A 132 20.75 4.09 -18.26
C CYS A 132 20.52 5.57 -18.64
N PRO A 133 19.73 5.85 -19.69
CA PRO A 133 19.27 7.20 -19.99
C PRO A 133 18.17 7.66 -19.03
N LEU A 134 17.91 8.97 -18.96
CA LEU A 134 16.92 9.55 -18.03
C LEU A 134 15.51 8.98 -18.27
N LYS A 135 15.16 8.71 -19.53
CA LYS A 135 13.90 8.10 -19.92
C LYS A 135 13.63 6.77 -19.21
N THR A 136 14.66 5.94 -19.01
CA THR A 136 14.50 4.65 -18.32
C THR A 136 14.04 4.84 -16.88
N PHE A 137 14.57 5.83 -16.15
CA PHE A 137 14.14 6.12 -14.78
C PHE A 137 12.68 6.57 -14.74
N VAL A 138 12.25 7.40 -15.71
CA VAL A 138 10.85 7.86 -15.82
C VAL A 138 9.90 6.69 -16.04
N GLU A 139 10.15 5.85 -17.05
CA GLU A 139 9.30 4.71 -17.40
C GLU A 139 9.19 3.69 -16.25
N ARG A 140 10.31 3.45 -15.54
CA ARG A 140 10.32 2.53 -14.40
C ARG A 140 9.55 3.11 -13.20
N LEU A 141 9.74 4.38 -12.86
CA LEU A 141 8.98 5.01 -11.77
C LEU A 141 7.48 5.08 -12.08
N GLU A 142 7.11 5.29 -13.35
CA GLU A 142 5.70 5.25 -13.79
C GLU A 142 5.09 3.87 -13.51
N ASN A 143 5.75 2.80 -13.96
CA ASN A 143 5.31 1.43 -13.75
C ASN A 143 5.16 1.11 -12.26
N ILE A 144 6.13 1.51 -11.43
CA ILE A 144 6.07 1.31 -9.99
C ILE A 144 4.92 2.09 -9.37
N THR A 145 4.75 3.36 -9.73
CA THR A 145 3.64 4.20 -9.23
C THR A 145 2.28 3.60 -9.61
N ASN A 146 2.16 3.01 -10.81
CA ASN A 146 0.96 2.32 -11.25
C ASN A 146 0.65 1.07 -10.40
N MET A 147 1.67 0.28 -10.02
CA MET A 147 1.50 -0.85 -9.08
C MET A 147 0.88 -0.38 -7.75
N TYR A 148 1.43 0.68 -7.15
CA TYR A 148 0.90 1.25 -5.90
C TYR A 148 -0.49 1.87 -6.07
N THR A 149 -0.82 2.39 -7.25
CA THR A 149 -2.18 2.88 -7.56
C THR A 149 -3.20 1.76 -7.46
N GLN A 150 -2.92 0.61 -8.07
CA GLN A 150 -3.81 -0.54 -8.04
C GLN A 150 -3.89 -1.14 -6.64
N GLU A 151 -2.76 -1.22 -5.94
CA GLU A 151 -2.74 -1.74 -4.58
C GLU A 151 -3.55 -0.85 -3.63
N LEU A 152 -3.44 0.47 -3.74
CA LEU A 152 -4.24 1.39 -2.92
C LEU A 152 -5.74 1.17 -3.11
N LYS A 153 -6.19 1.00 -4.36
CA LYS A 153 -7.60 0.71 -4.68
C LYS A 153 -8.04 -0.60 -4.04
N THR A 154 -7.20 -1.63 -4.11
CA THR A 154 -7.45 -2.91 -3.43
C THR A 154 -7.61 -2.71 -1.92
N LYS A 155 -6.70 -1.99 -1.26
CA LYS A 155 -6.80 -1.69 0.18
C LYS A 155 -8.08 -0.94 0.53
N GLN A 156 -8.43 0.08 -0.26
CA GLN A 156 -9.67 0.85 -0.08
C GLN A 156 -10.91 -0.04 -0.22
N SER A 157 -10.92 -0.95 -1.19
CA SER A 157 -12.00 -1.93 -1.35
C SER A 157 -12.10 -2.88 -0.15
N LEU A 158 -10.98 -3.32 0.41
CA LEU A 158 -10.95 -4.24 1.56
C LEU A 158 -11.51 -3.63 2.85
N VAL A 159 -11.34 -2.32 3.06
CA VAL A 159 -11.88 -1.61 4.25
C VAL A 159 -13.26 -0.98 4.00
N SER A 160 -13.78 -1.09 2.78
CA SER A 160 -15.13 -0.62 2.44
C SER A 160 -16.21 -1.55 3.00
N SER A 161 -17.47 -1.15 2.87
CA SER A 161 -18.62 -1.93 3.34
C SER A 161 -18.72 -3.33 2.71
N THR A 162 -18.11 -3.56 1.54
CA THR A 162 -18.08 -4.84 0.83
C THR A 162 -16.80 -5.65 1.08
N GLY A 163 -15.96 -5.23 2.02
CA GLY A 163 -14.69 -5.87 2.35
C GLY A 163 -14.77 -6.67 3.66
N PHE A 164 -13.86 -6.38 4.60
CA PHE A 164 -13.75 -7.12 5.85
C PHE A 164 -15.05 -7.14 6.67
N THR A 165 -15.85 -6.08 6.63
CA THR A 165 -17.10 -5.99 7.39
C THR A 165 -18.22 -6.86 6.83
N SER A 166 -18.13 -7.30 5.56
CA SER A 166 -19.17 -8.12 4.92
C SER A 166 -18.83 -9.61 4.85
N ILE A 167 -17.74 -10.05 5.50
CA ILE A 167 -17.29 -11.45 5.46
C ILE A 167 -18.41 -12.39 5.90
N LEU A 168 -18.64 -13.43 5.08
CA LEU A 168 -19.62 -14.47 5.34
C LEU A 168 -19.05 -15.73 5.99
N THR A 169 -17.82 -16.07 5.63
CA THR A 169 -17.18 -17.33 6.00
C THR A 169 -15.76 -17.11 6.49
N ARG A 170 -15.24 -18.07 7.24
CA ARG A 170 -13.85 -18.02 7.69
C ARG A 170 -12.89 -18.08 6.51
N GLU A 171 -13.22 -18.88 5.49
CA GLU A 171 -12.46 -19.05 4.26
C GLU A 171 -12.35 -17.73 3.50
N GLU A 172 -13.46 -16.99 3.35
CA GLU A 172 -13.46 -15.66 2.76
C GLU A 172 -12.56 -14.69 3.56
N GLY A 173 -12.64 -14.71 4.89
CA GLY A 173 -11.76 -13.90 5.74
C GLY A 173 -10.28 -14.21 5.53
N VAL A 174 -9.91 -15.49 5.42
CA VAL A 174 -8.53 -15.91 5.12
C VAL A 174 -8.08 -15.40 3.75
N VAL A 175 -8.96 -15.43 2.74
CA VAL A 175 -8.66 -14.89 1.41
C VAL A 175 -8.40 -13.39 1.47
N LEU A 176 -9.26 -12.61 2.13
CA LEU A 176 -9.09 -11.16 2.26
C LEU A 176 -7.81 -10.80 3.02
N LEU A 177 -7.48 -11.56 4.08
CA LEU A 177 -6.21 -11.40 4.81
C LEU A 177 -5.00 -11.74 3.95
N SER A 178 -5.10 -12.78 3.11
CA SER A 178 -4.04 -13.14 2.16
C SER A 178 -3.81 -12.04 1.12
N ILE A 179 -4.89 -11.46 0.57
CA ILE A 179 -4.81 -10.30 -0.33
C ILE A 179 -4.15 -9.12 0.40
N TRP A 180 -4.50 -8.88 1.67
CA TRP A 180 -3.89 -7.82 2.46
C TRP A 180 -2.38 -8.01 2.61
N ILE A 181 -1.93 -9.16 3.08
CA ILE A 181 -0.51 -9.33 3.41
C ILE A 181 0.36 -9.40 2.14
N ASN A 182 -0.13 -10.03 1.07
CA ASN A 182 0.67 -10.31 -0.11
C ASN A 182 0.74 -9.17 -1.12
N GLN A 183 -0.15 -8.16 -1.03
CA GLN A 183 -0.15 -6.98 -1.90
C GLN A 183 -0.07 -7.35 -3.40
N PRO A 184 -1.07 -8.07 -3.96
CA PRO A 184 -0.96 -8.75 -5.25
C PRO A 184 -0.64 -7.83 -6.43
N SER A 185 -0.90 -6.53 -6.31
CA SER A 185 -0.59 -5.55 -7.37
C SER A 185 0.87 -5.12 -7.38
N ILE A 186 1.62 -5.39 -6.30
CA ILE A 186 3.03 -5.04 -6.14
C ILE A 186 3.88 -6.25 -6.53
N VAL A 187 4.52 -6.16 -7.70
CA VAL A 187 5.43 -7.20 -8.19
C VAL A 187 6.81 -7.00 -7.54
N LYS A 188 7.10 -7.79 -6.50
CA LYS A 188 8.36 -7.68 -5.73
C LYS A 188 9.62 -7.75 -6.59
N SER A 189 9.66 -8.66 -7.57
CA SER A 189 10.81 -8.77 -8.48
C SER A 189 11.05 -7.49 -9.28
N THR A 190 10.00 -6.76 -9.66
CA THR A 190 10.15 -5.46 -10.36
C THR A 190 10.74 -4.39 -9.45
N LEU A 191 10.45 -4.44 -8.15
CA LEU A 191 11.04 -3.53 -7.16
C LEU A 191 12.50 -3.88 -6.89
N GLU A 192 12.82 -5.17 -6.76
CA GLU A 192 14.19 -5.67 -6.57
C GLU A 192 15.06 -5.32 -7.79
N ASP A 193 14.60 -5.62 -9.01
CA ASP A 193 15.28 -5.24 -10.26
C ASP A 193 15.53 -3.72 -10.33
N TRP A 194 14.56 -2.92 -9.88
CA TRP A 194 14.69 -1.47 -9.85
C TRP A 194 15.75 -1.00 -8.85
N ASP A 195 15.73 -1.57 -7.64
CA ASP A 195 16.69 -1.25 -6.59
C ASP A 195 18.11 -1.64 -7.02
N ASP A 196 18.28 -2.78 -7.70
CA ASP A 196 19.57 -3.23 -8.27
C ASP A 196 20.08 -2.29 -9.37
N ILE A 197 19.21 -1.84 -10.28
CA ILE A 197 19.54 -0.83 -11.30
C ILE A 197 19.99 0.46 -10.62
N CYS A 198 19.27 0.94 -9.61
CA CYS A 198 19.60 2.19 -8.92
C CYS A 198 20.93 2.08 -8.18
N SER A 199 21.18 0.97 -7.49
CA SER A 199 22.46 0.70 -6.82
C SER A 199 23.62 0.66 -7.81
N THR A 200 23.43 0.01 -8.96
CA THR A 200 24.47 -0.10 -10.01
C THR A 200 24.75 1.25 -10.68
N GLU A 201 23.71 2.00 -11.05
CA GLU A 201 23.87 3.28 -11.74
C GLU A 201 24.39 4.39 -10.82
N MET A 202 23.90 4.46 -9.57
CA MET A 202 24.12 5.61 -8.69
C MET A 202 25.09 5.34 -7.54
N GLY A 203 25.50 4.09 -7.31
CA GLY A 203 26.32 3.70 -6.16
C GLY A 203 25.56 3.78 -4.82
N LEU A 204 24.25 3.53 -4.87
CA LEU A 204 23.32 3.56 -3.72
C LEU A 204 23.27 2.24 -2.96
#